data_AF-A0A512JLE5-F1
#
_entry.id   AF-A0A512JLE5-F1
#
_cell.length_a   1.000
_cell.length_b   1.000
_cell.length_c   1.000
_cell.angle_alpha   90.00
_cell.angle_beta   90.00
_cell.angle_gamma   90.00
#
_symmetry.space_group_name_H-M   'P 1'
#
loop_
_entity.id
_entity.type
_entity.pdbx_description
1 polymer ?
#
loop_
_entity_poly.entity_id
_entity_poly.type
_entity_poly.pdbx_seq_one_letter_code
_entity_poly.pdbx_strand_id
1 'polypeptide(L)' 'MRDRIMQTTAEPTLIATNKSLQQQVAEALRNQALPISKLLRLMWAIEAETSPLSESLRVQLRARIGAPLAS' A
#
# COMPACT_ATOMS: atom_id res chain seq x y z
N MET A 1 -23.76 33.56 -17.89
CA MET A 1 -22.30 33.77 -17.87
C MET A 1 -21.86 33.95 -16.42
N ARG A 2 -21.17 32.95 -15.86
CA ARG A 2 -20.17 32.99 -14.77
C ARG A 2 -19.96 31.56 -14.25
N ASP A 3 -18.86 30.99 -14.71
CA ASP A 3 -18.15 29.82 -14.22
C ASP A 3 -18.27 29.56 -12.72
N ARG A 4 -18.55 28.31 -12.35
CA ARG A 4 -18.10 27.79 -11.06
C ARG A 4 -17.67 26.33 -11.22
N ILE A 5 -16.48 26.17 -11.77
CA ILE A 5 -15.64 24.97 -11.63
C ILE A 5 -15.29 24.87 -10.13
N MET A 6 -16.01 24.04 -9.38
CA MET A 6 -15.55 23.60 -8.07
C MET A 6 -15.27 22.12 -8.19
N GLN A 7 -13.97 21.87 -8.32
CA GLN A 7 -13.32 20.57 -8.37
C GLN A 7 -13.83 19.72 -7.21
N THR A 8 -14.72 18.76 -7.49
CA THR A 8 -14.88 17.60 -6.62
C THR A 8 -13.66 16.73 -6.88
N THR A 9 -12.53 17.08 -6.27
CA THR A 9 -11.51 16.10 -5.95
C THR A 9 -12.26 14.98 -5.24
N ALA A 10 -12.46 13.87 -5.95
CA ALA A 10 -12.76 12.62 -5.30
C ALA A 10 -11.52 12.35 -4.45
N GLU A 11 -11.54 12.85 -3.21
CA GLU A 11 -10.67 12.37 -2.16
C GLU A 11 -10.81 10.85 -2.24
N PRO A 12 -9.74 10.11 -2.56
CA PRO A 12 -9.79 8.68 -2.40
C PRO A 12 -10.01 8.53 -0.90
N THR A 13 -11.25 8.28 -0.50
CA THR A 13 -11.60 7.87 0.84
C THR A 13 -10.65 6.72 1.11
N LEU A 14 -9.59 7.01 1.86
CA LEU A 14 -8.72 6.02 2.42
C LEU A 14 -9.65 5.35 3.41
N ILE A 15 -10.44 4.39 2.92
CA ILE A 15 -11.14 3.43 3.75
C ILE A 15 -9.98 2.76 4.46
N ALA A 16 -9.64 3.30 5.63
CA ALA A 16 -8.72 2.73 6.57
C ALA A 16 -9.44 1.47 7.02
N THR A 17 -9.32 0.44 6.19
CA THR A 17 -9.79 -0.89 6.53
C THR A 17 -9.11 -1.20 7.86
N ASN A 18 -9.89 -1.49 8.89
CA ASN A 18 -9.46 -2.10 10.16
C ASN A 18 -8.83 -3.50 9.93
N LYS A 19 -8.24 -3.74 8.76
CA LYS A 19 -7.39 -4.88 8.47
C LYS A 19 -6.06 -4.61 9.16
N SER A 20 -5.62 -5.58 9.95
CA SER A 20 -4.27 -5.59 10.49
C SER A 20 -3.26 -5.32 9.37
N LEU A 21 -2.18 -4.63 9.68
CA LEU A 21 -1.11 -4.34 8.74
C LEU A 21 -0.63 -5.61 8.02
N GLN A 22 -0.59 -6.73 8.73
CA GLN A 22 -0.27 -8.04 8.17
C GLN A 22 -1.25 -8.49 7.08
N GLN A 23 -2.55 -8.25 7.26
CA GLN A 23 -3.56 -8.60 6.27
C GLN A 23 -3.48 -7.70 5.04
N GLN A 24 -3.19 -6.41 5.23
CA GLN A 24 -2.98 -5.47 4.13
C GLN A 24 -1.76 -5.85 3.30
N VAL A 25 -0.70 -6.33 3.94
CA VAL A 25 0.51 -6.83 3.28
C VAL A 25 0.25 -8.13 2.54
N ALA A 26 -0.44 -9.08 3.17
CA ALA A 26 -0.76 -10.35 2.52
C ALA A 26 -1.66 -10.14 1.29
N GLU A 27 -2.66 -9.27 1.39
CA GLU A 27 -3.47 -8.85 0.25
C GLU A 27 -2.63 -8.12 -0.79
N ALA A 28 -1.70 -7.28 -0.33
CA ALA A 28 -0.79 -6.61 -1.22
C ALA A 28 -0.04 -7.63 -2.05
N LEU A 29 0.71 -8.56 -1.43
CA LEU A 29 1.48 -9.62 -2.08
C LEU A 29 0.68 -10.44 -3.10
N ARG A 30 -0.61 -10.73 -2.82
CA ARG A 30 -1.50 -11.43 -3.77
C ARG A 30 -1.90 -10.60 -4.98
N ASN A 31 -2.10 -9.29 -4.80
CA ASN A 31 -2.52 -8.40 -5.88
C ASN A 31 -1.31 -7.74 -6.57
N GLN A 32 -0.93 -8.27 -7.74
CA GLN A 32 0.22 -7.79 -8.51
C GLN A 32 -0.06 -6.45 -9.22
N ALA A 33 -1.33 -6.05 -9.38
CA ALA A 33 -1.71 -4.77 -10.00
C ALA A 33 -1.60 -3.57 -9.02
N LEU A 34 -1.10 -3.79 -7.80
CA LEU A 34 -0.99 -2.72 -6.82
C LEU A 34 0.13 -1.74 -7.20
N PRO A 35 -0.14 -0.42 -7.11
CA PRO A 35 0.86 0.58 -7.41
C PRO A 35 2.00 0.53 -6.38
N ILE A 36 3.22 0.76 -6.87
CA ILE A 36 4.44 0.76 -6.05
C ILE A 36 4.36 1.73 -4.87
N SER A 37 3.70 2.88 -5.03
CA SER A 37 3.48 3.86 -3.96
C SER A 37 2.67 3.29 -2.78
N LYS A 38 1.78 2.33 -3.02
CA LYS A 38 1.02 1.65 -1.95
C LYS A 38 1.88 0.58 -1.27
N LEU A 39 2.78 -0.07 -2.00
CA LEU A 39 3.75 -1.00 -1.42
C LEU A 39 4.76 -0.29 -0.52
N LEU A 40 5.27 0.86 -0.94
CA LEU A 40 6.19 1.67 -0.13
C LEU A 40 5.53 2.15 1.17
N ARG A 41 4.27 2.58 1.13
CA ARG A 41 3.52 2.93 2.37
C ARG A 41 3.37 1.76 3.33
N LEU A 42 3.11 0.56 2.82
CA LEU A 42 3.03 -0.65 3.66
C LEU A 42 4.40 -1.04 4.22
N MET A 43 5.48 -0.88 3.45
CA MET A 43 6.84 -1.10 3.92
C MET A 43 7.16 -0.19 5.11
N TRP A 44 6.85 1.11 4.98
CA TRP A 44 7.09 2.10 6.03
C TRP A 44 6.29 1.80 7.31
N ALA A 45 5.02 1.40 7.16
CA ALA A 45 4.20 1.00 8.30
C ALA A 45 4.74 -0.26 8.99
N ILE A 46 5.24 -1.25 8.23
CA ILE A 46 5.86 -2.47 8.76
C ILE A 46 7.17 -2.15 9.48
N GLU A 47 7.95 -1.22 8.94
CA GLU A 47 9.22 -0.80 9.54
C GLU A 47 9.01 -0.08 10.87
N ALA A 48 7.90 0.64 11.02
CA ALA A 48 7.50 1.25 12.28
C ALA A 48 6.97 0.24 13.33
N GLU A 49 6.36 -0.87 12.90
CA GLU A 49 5.99 -1.96 13.80
C GLU A 49 7.24 -2.72 14.27
N THR A 50 7.63 -2.52 15.54
CA THR A 50 8.75 -3.23 16.18
C THR A 50 8.33 -4.66 16.58
N SER A 51 7.79 -5.43 15.63
CA SER A 51 7.28 -6.78 15.85
C SER A 51 8.12 -7.82 15.09
N PRO A 52 8.50 -8.94 15.72
CA PRO A 52 9.26 -10.01 15.05
C PRO A 52 8.48 -10.67 13.90
N LEU A 53 7.14 -10.65 13.94
CA LEU A 53 6.28 -11.15 12.86
C LEU A 53 6.29 -10.23 11.62
N SER A 54 6.78 -9.00 11.77
CA SER A 54 6.86 -8.01 10.70
C SER A 54 8.07 -8.23 9.79
N GLU A 55 9.10 -8.93 10.27
CA GLU A 55 10.37 -9.19 9.55
C GLU A 55 10.13 -10.00 8.27
N SER A 56 9.42 -11.13 8.39
CA SER A 56 9.11 -12.01 7.25
C SER A 56 8.22 -11.33 6.22
N LEU A 57 7.30 -10.47 6.67
CA LEU A 57 6.46 -9.65 5.80
C LEU A 57 7.28 -8.58 5.08
N ARG A 58 8.25 -7.96 5.76
CA ARG A 58 9.18 -6.97 5.20
C ARG A 58 10.03 -7.56 4.08
N VAL A 59 10.58 -8.76 4.31
CA VAL A 59 11.37 -9.49 3.30
C VAL A 59 10.54 -9.78 2.06
N GLN A 60 9.31 -10.29 2.23
CA GLN A 60 8.41 -10.56 1.10
C GLN A 60 8.01 -9.28 0.35
N LEU A 61 7.74 -8.19 1.07
CA LEU A 61 7.39 -6.91 0.43
C LEU A 61 8.56 -6.35 -0.38
N ARG A 62 9.78 -6.41 0.17
CA ARG A 62 11.01 -5.99 -0.52
C ARG A 62 11.29 -6.84 -1.75
N ALA A 63 11.15 -8.16 -1.64
CA ALA A 63 11.29 -9.07 -2.77
C ALA A 63 10.33 -8.69 -3.91
N ARG A 64 9.11 -8.23 -3.57
CA ARG A 64 8.14 -7.80 -4.56
C ARG A 64 8.39 -6.41 -5.15
N ILE A 65 8.87 -5.46 -4.34
CA ILE A 65 9.22 -4.11 -4.81
C ILE A 65 10.46 -4.17 -5.72
N GLY A 66 11.43 -5.01 -5.37
CA GLY A 66 12.67 -5.20 -6.14
C GLY A 66 12.55 -6.22 -7.27
N ALA A 67 11.44 -6.97 -7.35
CA ALA A 67 11.20 -7.84 -8.49
C ALA A 67 11.03 -6.97 -9.75
N PRO A 68 11.62 -7.37 -10.90
CA PRO A 68 11.33 -6.70 -12.16
C PRO A 68 9.82 -6.75 -12.37
N LEU A 69 9.20 -5.58 -12.59
CA LEU A 69 7.83 -5.49 -13.09
C LEU A 69 7.83 -6.33 -14.36
N ALA A 70 7.20 -7.51 -14.33
CA ALA A 70 7.24 -8.43 -15.46
C ALA A 70 6.88 -7.65 -16.73
N SER A 71 7.84 -7.63 -17.67
CA SER A 71 7.76 -6.90 -18.92
C SER A 71 6.69 -7.46 -19.84
#